data_AF-A0A2W7NAZ7-F1
#
_entry.id   AF-A0A2W7NAZ7-F1
#
_cell.length_a   1.000
_cell.length_b   1.000
_cell.length_c   1.000
_cell.angle_alpha   90.00
_cell.angle_beta   90.00
_cell.angle_gamma   90.00
#
_symmetry.space_group_name_H-M   'P 1'
#
loop_
_entity.id
_entity.type
_entity.pdbx_description
1 polymer ?
#
loop_
_entity_poly.entity_id
_entity_poly.type
_entity_poly.pdbx_seq_one_letter_code
_entity_poly.pdbx_strand_id
1 'polypeptide(L)'
;MYLCKNKRKVKKTLHNHQPECRLSPYLIIPNNMEQPTGAFNPQILQELITTRMPYGKYKGSPICDIPEHYLVWYQQKGFPPGKLGVLMGTMYEIRLNGLEFLITKLRQMMR
;
A
#
# COMPACT_ATOMS: atom_id res chain seq x y z
N MET A 1 -54.00 14.74 -13.29
CA MET A 1 -52.85 15.27 -14.07
C MET A 1 -52.16 14.10 -14.75
N TYR A 2 -52.61 13.75 -15.96
CA TYR A 2 -51.99 14.05 -17.27
C TYR A 2 -50.69 13.26 -17.58
N LEU A 3 -50.91 12.21 -18.40
CA LEU A 3 -50.11 11.64 -19.49
C LEU A 3 -48.74 10.99 -19.27
N CYS A 4 -48.79 9.65 -19.30
CA CYS A 4 -47.87 8.79 -20.04
C CYS A 4 -47.64 9.29 -21.48
N LYS A 5 -46.37 9.46 -21.89
CA LYS A 5 -45.96 9.51 -23.30
C LYS A 5 -44.71 8.66 -23.50
N ASN A 6 -44.95 7.43 -23.94
CA ASN A 6 -43.97 6.58 -24.60
C ASN A 6 -43.81 7.06 -26.06
N LYS A 7 -42.59 7.26 -26.55
CA LYS A 7 -42.28 7.24 -27.98
C LYS A 7 -41.04 6.39 -28.22
N ARG A 8 -41.30 5.17 -28.71
CA ARG A 8 -40.32 4.25 -29.32
C ARG A 8 -39.98 4.69 -30.75
N LYS A 9 -38.87 4.09 -31.26
CA LYS A 9 -38.56 3.69 -32.65
C LYS A 9 -37.82 4.76 -33.51
N VAL A 10 -36.83 4.49 -34.38
CA VAL A 10 -36.29 3.31 -35.13
C VAL A 10 -34.86 3.71 -35.64
N LYS A 11 -33.79 2.90 -35.79
CA LYS A 11 -33.41 1.88 -36.82
C LYS A 11 -32.04 1.29 -36.41
N LYS A 12 -31.84 -0.04 -36.24
CA LYS A 12 -31.49 -1.10 -37.24
C LYS A 12 -30.29 -0.66 -38.12
N THR A 13 -29.13 -1.33 -38.22
CA THR A 13 -28.82 -2.76 -38.39
C THR A 13 -27.30 -3.04 -38.30
N LEU A 14 -26.94 -4.26 -37.86
CA LEU A 14 -25.80 -5.13 -38.23
C LEU A 14 -24.50 -4.51 -38.76
N HIS A 15 -23.37 -4.76 -38.07
CA HIS A 15 -22.18 -5.39 -38.65
C HIS A 15 -21.17 -5.87 -37.57
N ASN A 16 -20.78 -7.14 -37.71
CA ASN A 16 -19.48 -7.77 -37.43
C ASN A 16 -18.96 -7.98 -36.00
N HIS A 17 -19.03 -9.25 -35.60
CA HIS A 17 -17.88 -10.12 -35.30
C HIS A 17 -16.60 -9.46 -34.71
N GLN A 18 -16.50 -9.57 -33.38
CA GLN A 18 -15.38 -10.19 -32.64
C GLN A 18 -13.99 -9.47 -32.65
N PRO A 19 -13.04 -9.91 -31.81
CA PRO A 19 -12.58 -9.17 -30.62
C PRO A 19 -11.09 -8.80 -30.72
N GLU A 20 -10.62 -7.69 -30.15
CA GLU A 20 -9.16 -7.53 -29.96
C GLU A 20 -8.82 -6.86 -28.63
N CYS A 21 -8.28 -7.67 -27.72
CA CYS A 21 -7.34 -7.24 -26.71
C CYS A 21 -6.14 -6.57 -27.40
N ARG A 22 -6.19 -5.26 -27.59
CA ARG A 22 -5.03 -4.48 -28.03
C ARG A 22 -4.35 -3.89 -26.80
N LEU A 23 -3.23 -4.50 -26.42
CA LEU A 23 -2.23 -3.93 -25.52
C LEU A 23 -2.03 -2.45 -25.85
N SER A 24 -2.27 -1.57 -24.88
CA SER A 24 -1.90 -0.15 -25.01
C SER A 24 -0.46 0.03 -24.54
N PRO A 25 0.46 0.47 -25.42
CA PRO A 25 1.84 0.79 -25.06
C PRO A 25 1.88 2.19 -24.43
N TYR A 26 2.50 2.32 -23.27
CA TYR A 26 2.85 3.59 -22.61
C TYR A 26 1.69 4.56 -22.31
N LEU A 27 1.09 4.43 -21.13
CA LEU A 27 0.72 5.64 -20.38
C LEU A 27 1.98 6.16 -19.69
N ILE A 28 2.45 7.34 -20.12
CA ILE A 28 3.31 8.20 -19.30
C ILE A 28 2.47 8.58 -18.08
N ILE A 29 2.78 8.00 -16.93
CA ILE A 29 2.14 8.38 -15.67
C ILE A 29 2.83 9.67 -15.20
N PRO A 30 2.11 10.80 -15.05
CA PRO A 30 2.67 11.96 -14.37
C PRO A 30 2.98 11.57 -12.91
N ASN A 31 4.16 11.94 -12.42
CA ASN A 31 4.74 11.56 -11.12
C ASN A 31 3.93 11.98 -9.86
N ASN A 32 2.66 12.37 -9.98
CA ASN A 32 1.89 12.99 -8.89
C ASN A 32 0.51 12.33 -8.66
N MET A 33 0.35 11.03 -8.91
CA MET A 33 -0.86 10.31 -8.51
C MET A 33 -0.59 9.54 -7.21
N GLU A 34 -1.13 10.06 -6.11
CA GLU A 34 -1.24 9.35 -4.83
C GLU A 34 -1.72 7.93 -5.08
N GLN A 35 -0.90 6.98 -4.63
CA GLN A 35 -1.14 5.56 -4.84
C GLN A 35 -2.48 5.19 -4.20
N PRO A 36 -3.46 4.66 -4.95
CA PRO A 36 -4.71 4.22 -4.37
C PRO A 36 -4.41 3.09 -3.37
N THR A 37 -4.99 3.24 -2.20
CA THR A 37 -4.98 2.33 -1.06
C THR A 37 -5.20 0.89 -1.51
N GLY A 38 -4.16 0.06 -1.38
CA GLY A 38 -4.20 -1.39 -1.65
C GLY A 38 -3.00 -1.97 -2.42
N ALA A 39 -2.09 -1.13 -2.95
CA ALA A 39 -0.92 -1.62 -3.67
C ALA A 39 0.25 -1.98 -2.72
N PHE A 40 0.81 -3.17 -2.89
CA PHE A 40 2.05 -3.59 -2.24
C PHE A 40 3.19 -2.65 -2.66
N ASN A 41 3.70 -1.86 -1.71
CA ASN A 41 4.79 -0.92 -1.95
C ASN A 41 6.10 -1.50 -1.36
N PRO A 42 7.04 -1.98 -2.19
CA PRO A 42 8.28 -2.59 -1.69
C PRO A 42 9.20 -1.61 -0.95
N GLN A 43 9.01 -0.29 -1.13
CA GLN A 43 9.77 0.74 -0.44
C GLN A 43 9.52 0.73 1.08
N ILE A 44 8.36 0.26 1.54
CA ILE A 44 8.04 0.14 2.98
C ILE A 44 9.10 -0.70 3.70
N LEU A 45 9.57 -1.79 3.09
CA LEU A 45 10.60 -2.65 3.70
C LEU A 45 11.95 -1.93 3.83
N GLN A 46 12.31 -1.11 2.85
CA GLN A 46 13.53 -0.30 2.90
C GLN A 46 13.41 0.80 3.97
N GLU A 47 12.21 1.37 4.11
CA GLU A 47 11.90 2.38 5.11
C GLU A 47 11.97 1.85 6.53
N LEU A 48 11.66 0.58 6.78
CA LEU A 48 11.83 -0.06 8.10
C LEU A 48 13.29 -0.03 8.59
N ILE A 49 14.24 -0.08 7.66
CA ILE A 49 15.68 -0.11 7.98
C ILE A 49 16.24 1.31 8.09
N THR A 50 15.84 2.20 7.19
CA THR A 50 16.39 3.57 7.09
C THR A 50 15.73 4.54 8.06
N THR A 51 14.44 4.39 8.32
CA THR A 51 13.68 5.30 9.17
C THR A 51 14.07 5.11 10.63
N ARG A 52 14.44 6.21 11.27
CA ARG A 52 14.77 6.27 12.70
C ARG A 52 13.55 6.71 13.50
N MET A 53 13.42 6.16 14.70
CA MET A 53 12.37 6.54 15.63
C MET A 53 12.57 8.00 16.08
N PRO A 54 11.57 8.90 15.93
CA PRO A 54 11.74 10.32 16.22
C PRO A 54 11.64 10.68 17.70
N TYR A 55 11.02 9.82 18.53
CA TYR A 55 10.75 10.07 19.94
C TYR A 55 10.72 8.78 20.77
N GLY A 56 10.54 8.94 22.09
CA GLY A 56 10.41 7.83 23.04
C GLY A 56 11.75 7.21 23.43
N LYS A 57 11.68 6.03 24.09
CA LYS A 57 12.84 5.32 24.62
C LYS A 57 13.87 4.94 23.54
N TYR A 58 13.39 4.63 22.34
CA TYR A 58 14.21 4.16 21.22
C TYR A 58 14.53 5.27 20.20
N LYS A 59 14.45 6.55 20.59
CA LYS A 59 14.77 7.68 19.72
C LYS A 59 16.13 7.49 19.03
N GLY A 60 16.18 7.71 17.71
CA GLY A 60 17.39 7.55 16.89
C GLY A 60 17.73 6.10 16.50
N SER A 61 17.03 5.11 17.08
CA SER A 61 17.15 3.70 16.65
C SER A 61 16.32 3.47 15.39
N PRO A 62 16.77 2.60 14.47
CA PRO A 62 15.98 2.26 13.28
C PRO A 62 14.78 1.41 13.68
N ILE A 63 13.69 1.49 12.92
CA ILE A 63 12.42 0.82 13.26
C ILE A 63 12.61 -0.70 13.38
N CYS A 64 13.44 -1.28 12.51
CA CYS A 64 13.76 -2.71 12.54
C CYS A 64 14.38 -3.20 13.87
N ASP A 65 15.11 -2.35 14.59
CA ASP A 65 15.77 -2.73 15.85
C ASP A 65 14.86 -2.53 17.09
N ILE A 66 13.66 -1.97 16.90
CA ILE A 66 12.69 -1.75 17.97
C ILE A 66 12.18 -3.10 18.49
N PRO A 67 12.30 -3.40 19.78
CA PRO A 67 11.91 -4.71 20.30
C PRO A 67 10.40 -4.91 20.32
N GLU A 68 9.98 -6.16 20.19
CA GLU A 68 8.58 -6.58 20.06
C GLU A 68 7.68 -6.06 21.18
N HIS A 69 8.13 -6.16 22.45
CA HIS A 69 7.34 -5.69 23.60
C HIS A 69 6.93 -4.21 23.48
N TYR A 70 7.76 -3.39 22.84
CA TYR A 70 7.46 -1.98 22.63
C TYR A 70 6.41 -1.77 21.52
N LEU A 71 6.45 -2.61 20.49
CA LEU A 71 5.46 -2.63 19.43
C LEU A 71 4.10 -3.14 19.94
N VAL A 72 4.08 -4.19 20.78
CA VAL A 72 2.87 -4.70 21.46
C VAL A 72 2.23 -3.62 22.33
N TRP A 73 3.03 -2.88 23.10
CA TRP A 73 2.54 -1.76 23.89
C TRP A 73 1.88 -0.69 23.01
N TYR A 74 2.46 -0.39 21.85
CA TYR A 74 1.84 0.50 20.86
C TYR A 74 0.59 -0.09 20.22
N GLN A 75 0.53 -1.39 19.96
CA GLN A 75 -0.68 -2.05 19.44
C GLN A 75 -1.85 -1.92 20.41
N GLN A 76 -1.59 -2.01 21.71
CA GLN A 76 -2.60 -1.81 22.76
C GLN A 76 -3.04 -0.36 22.92
N LYS A 77 -2.13 0.61 22.73
CA LYS A 77 -2.41 2.05 22.86
C LYS A 77 -2.91 2.70 21.57
N GLY A 78 -2.63 2.08 20.43
CA GLY A 78 -2.78 2.65 19.09
C GLY A 78 -1.47 3.19 18.54
N PHE A 79 -1.19 2.88 17.27
CA PHE A 79 -0.06 3.47 16.55
C PHE A 79 -0.30 4.96 16.21
N PRO A 80 0.77 5.77 16.14
CA PRO A 80 0.65 7.16 15.72
C PRO A 80 0.13 7.26 14.29
N PRO A 81 -0.67 8.29 13.93
CA PRO A 81 -1.15 8.44 12.57
C PRO A 81 0.00 8.72 11.58
N GLY A 82 -0.24 8.39 10.32
CA GLY A 82 0.70 8.62 9.22
C GLY A 82 1.73 7.52 9.04
N LYS A 83 2.80 7.85 8.32
CA LYS A 83 3.81 6.88 7.85
C LYS A 83 4.47 6.09 8.99
N LEU A 84 4.76 6.76 10.10
CA LEU A 84 5.44 6.14 11.23
C LEU A 84 4.60 4.98 11.84
N GLY A 85 3.31 5.19 12.04
CA GLY A 85 2.44 4.14 12.58
C GLY A 85 2.30 2.96 11.63
N VAL A 86 2.22 3.23 10.32
CA VAL A 86 2.23 2.17 9.30
C VAL A 86 3.52 1.35 9.38
N LEU A 87 4.68 1.99 9.50
CA LEU A 87 5.97 1.30 9.65
C LEU A 87 6.05 0.48 10.95
N MET A 88 5.62 1.05 12.08
CA MET A 88 5.62 0.33 13.36
C MET A 88 4.65 -0.86 13.37
N GLY A 89 3.45 -0.69 12.81
CA GLY A 89 2.49 -1.78 12.64
C GLY A 89 2.99 -2.85 11.68
N THR A 90 3.60 -2.46 10.57
CA THR A 90 4.23 -3.43 9.65
C THR A 90 5.34 -4.21 10.35
N MET A 91 6.18 -3.54 11.15
CA MET A 91 7.23 -4.22 11.92
C MET A 91 6.63 -5.17 12.96
N TYR A 92 5.54 -4.78 13.61
CA TYR A 92 4.82 -5.62 14.55
C TYR A 92 4.32 -6.91 13.89
N GLU A 93 3.62 -6.80 12.75
CA GLU A 93 3.12 -7.96 12.01
C GLU A 93 4.25 -8.88 11.55
N ILE A 94 5.38 -8.32 11.09
CA ILE A 94 6.56 -9.11 10.69
C ILE A 94 7.07 -9.95 11.86
N ARG A 95 7.19 -9.36 13.06
CA ARG A 95 7.68 -10.08 14.24
C ARG A 95 6.67 -11.11 14.73
N LEU A 96 5.39 -10.75 14.77
CA LEU A 96 4.30 -11.62 15.20
C LEU A 96 4.22 -12.90 14.36
N ASN A 97 4.50 -12.80 13.06
CA ASN A 97 4.49 -13.92 12.12
C ASN A 97 5.87 -14.60 11.95
N GLY A 98 6.91 -14.17 12.68
CA GLY A 98 8.26 -14.74 12.57
C GLY A 98 8.97 -14.45 11.23
N LEU A 99 8.60 -13.37 10.54
CA LEU A 99 9.15 -12.97 9.24
C LEU A 99 10.44 -12.13 9.35
N GLU A 100 11.09 -12.13 10.52
CA GLU A 100 12.30 -11.33 10.78
C GLU A 100 13.44 -11.60 9.80
N PHE A 101 13.52 -12.83 9.27
CA PHE A 101 14.51 -13.22 8.27
C PHE A 101 14.48 -12.35 7.01
N LEU A 102 13.31 -11.78 6.65
CA LEU A 102 13.17 -10.87 5.51
C LEU A 102 13.98 -9.59 5.75
N ILE A 103 13.90 -9.04 6.96
CA ILE A 103 14.60 -7.84 7.36
C ILE A 103 16.11 -8.10 7.42
N THR A 104 16.52 -9.26 7.95
CA THR A 104 17.93 -9.65 7.98
C THR A 104 18.52 -9.77 6.57
N LYS A 105 17.82 -10.44 5.64
CA LYS A 105 18.26 -10.55 4.24
C LYS A 105 18.33 -9.18 3.56
N LEU A 106 17.32 -8.33 3.77
CA LEU A 106 17.30 -6.99 3.18
C LEU A 106 18.47 -6.14 3.68
N ARG A 107 18.82 -6.23 4.97
CA ARG A 107 19.98 -5.56 5.55
C ARG A 107 21.31 -6.03 4.95
N GLN A 108 21.41 -7.31 4.59
CA GLN A 108 22.59 -7.85 3.90
C GLN A 108 22.70 -7.33 2.47
N MET A 109 21.57 -7.18 1.76
CA MET A 109 21.55 -6.67 0.38
C MET A 109 21.88 -5.17 0.28
N MET A 110 21.66 -4.40 1.34
CA MET A 110 21.93 -2.95 1.39
C MET A 110 23.35 -2.59 1.88
N ARG A 111 24.15 -3.58 2.28
CA ARG A 111 25.55 -3.40 2.70
C ARG A 111 26.49 -3.61 1.53
#